data_AF-A0A1V9XR19-F1
#
_entry.id   AF-A0A1V9XR19-F1
#
_cell.length_a   1.000
_cell.length_b   1.000
_cell.length_c   1.000
_cell.angle_alpha   90.00
_cell.angle_beta   90.00
_cell.angle_gamma   90.00
#
_symmetry.space_group_name_H-M   'P 1'
#
loop_
_entity.id
_entity.type
_entity.pdbx_description
1 polymer ?
#
loop_
_entity_poly.entity_id
_entity_poly.type
_entity_poly.pdbx_seq_one_letter_code
_entity_poly.pdbx_strand_id
1 'polypeptide(L)'
;MSEKSESSGSSETTTRRLYRDRPEWQDVKPERIDQLSDGVLKISYTEAFKDCFGYLCAVIKSEELSERVFELTTTCADENPACYTVWVLRRKLLEHLKKDLHEEMDFMSRQIFDNQKNYQVWYHRQRLVQLLQDPSGELEFIDKILLEDAKNYHAWQYRQWLLKTFNLWDDELNFCTAMLKEDIRNNSVWNQRYFVLKNTTNFHRAVVEDELKFTLDRISQATCNESAWNYLGGMLSHADKSQQVEVQKKCESMRADGVHNIYLYATLLSIYESAGMIKEAQEIVSILRVEDIPRSSYWTFRQRMLTNATTGDN
;
A
#
# COMPACT_ATOMS: atom_id res chain seq x y z
N MET A 1 17.95 -33.83 18.85
CA MET A 1 16.86 -34.03 19.84
C MET A 1 16.81 -32.79 20.70
N SER A 2 15.84 -31.92 20.45
CA SER A 2 15.46 -30.83 21.34
C SER A 2 13.98 -30.59 21.07
N GLU A 3 13.16 -30.99 22.04
CA GLU A 3 11.71 -30.97 21.97
C GLU A 3 11.22 -29.52 21.88
N LYS A 4 10.39 -29.24 20.88
CA LYS A 4 9.60 -28.00 20.83
C LYS A 4 8.38 -28.23 21.72
N SER A 5 8.31 -27.45 22.80
CA SER A 5 7.15 -27.30 23.66
C SER A 5 5.97 -26.75 22.84
N GLU A 6 4.93 -27.55 22.68
CA GLU A 6 3.63 -27.10 22.18
C GLU A 6 2.99 -26.19 23.24
N SER A 7 2.94 -24.90 22.94
CA SER A 7 2.15 -23.92 23.68
C SER A 7 0.69 -24.08 23.30
N SER A 8 -0.08 -24.74 24.15
CA SER A 8 -1.54 -24.86 24.07
C SER A 8 -2.21 -23.50 24.26
N GLY A 9 -2.46 -22.78 23.17
CA GLY A 9 -3.40 -21.66 23.15
C GLY A 9 -4.81 -22.18 22.91
N SER A 10 -5.59 -22.35 23.98
CA SER A 10 -7.01 -22.69 23.91
C SER A 10 -7.81 -21.51 23.35
N SER A 11 -8.19 -21.53 22.07
CA SER A 11 -9.29 -20.69 21.60
C SER A 11 -10.60 -21.37 22.00
N GLU A 12 -11.19 -20.94 23.12
CA GLU A 12 -12.58 -21.26 23.43
C GLU A 12 -13.50 -20.64 22.37
N THR A 13 -13.82 -21.40 21.33
CA THR A 13 -14.90 -21.07 20.39
C THR A 13 -16.21 -21.15 21.15
N THR A 14 -16.62 -20.04 21.77
CA THR A 14 -17.97 -19.89 22.30
C THR A 14 -18.90 -19.96 21.10
N THR A 15 -19.60 -21.09 20.90
CA THR A 15 -20.54 -21.26 19.79
C THR A 15 -21.62 -20.19 19.88
N ARG A 16 -21.50 -19.13 19.06
CA ARG A 16 -22.44 -18.01 19.05
C ARG A 16 -23.83 -18.52 18.70
N ARG A 17 -24.83 -18.22 19.54
CA ARG A 17 -26.23 -18.61 19.31
C ARG A 17 -26.76 -18.02 18.00
N LEU A 18 -27.37 -18.87 17.16
CA LEU A 18 -27.99 -18.45 15.90
C LEU A 18 -29.14 -17.47 16.13
N TYR A 19 -29.34 -16.53 15.21
CA TYR A 19 -30.40 -15.53 15.22
C TYR A 19 -31.78 -16.14 15.20
N ARG A 20 -32.00 -17.24 14.44
CA ARG A 20 -33.28 -17.97 14.45
C ARG A 20 -33.72 -18.47 15.82
N ASP A 21 -32.77 -18.65 16.74
CA ASP A 21 -33.04 -19.14 18.09
C ASP A 21 -33.15 -18.01 19.11
N ARG A 22 -32.97 -16.74 18.73
CA ARG A 22 -32.99 -15.59 19.64
C ARG A 22 -34.40 -15.03 19.81
N PRO A 23 -34.93 -14.89 21.05
CA PRO A 23 -36.29 -14.38 21.29
C PRO A 23 -36.55 -13.01 20.65
N GLU A 24 -35.56 -12.13 20.68
CA GLU A 24 -35.61 -10.78 20.13
C GLU A 24 -35.57 -10.70 18.59
N TRP A 25 -35.55 -11.85 17.90
CA TRP A 25 -35.58 -11.96 16.43
C TRP A 25 -36.78 -12.79 15.91
N GLN A 26 -37.69 -13.21 16.79
CA GLN A 26 -38.84 -14.06 16.40
C GLN A 26 -39.85 -13.35 15.49
N ASP A 27 -39.91 -12.02 15.54
CA ASP A 27 -40.76 -11.19 14.70
C ASP A 27 -40.23 -11.02 13.26
N VAL A 28 -38.97 -11.38 13.01
CA VAL A 28 -38.33 -11.26 11.70
C VAL A 28 -38.22 -12.63 11.04
N LYS A 29 -38.78 -12.76 9.84
CA LYS A 29 -38.63 -13.96 9.01
C LYS A 29 -37.37 -13.83 8.14
N PRO A 30 -36.34 -14.69 8.30
CA PRO A 30 -35.12 -14.59 7.52
C PRO A 30 -35.35 -14.96 6.05
N GLU A 31 -34.61 -14.32 5.16
CA GLU A 31 -34.58 -14.62 3.73
C GLU A 31 -33.73 -15.85 3.45
N ARG A 32 -34.11 -16.64 2.43
CA ARG A 32 -33.32 -17.81 2.00
C ARG A 32 -32.27 -17.38 0.98
N ILE A 33 -31.01 -17.34 1.41
CA ILE A 33 -29.88 -16.90 0.56
C ILE A 33 -29.34 -17.99 -0.39
N ASP A 34 -29.79 -19.24 -0.22
CA ASP A 34 -29.32 -20.42 -0.95
C ASP A 34 -30.26 -20.85 -2.10
N GLN A 35 -31.38 -20.15 -2.31
CA GLN A 35 -32.42 -20.50 -3.28
C GLN A 35 -32.38 -19.72 -4.60
N LEU A 36 -31.18 -19.37 -5.09
CA LEU A 36 -31.05 -19.00 -6.51
C LEU A 36 -31.20 -20.27 -7.35
N SER A 37 -32.40 -20.48 -7.91
CA SER A 37 -32.76 -21.58 -8.82
C SER A 37 -31.68 -21.76 -9.89
N ASP A 38 -31.14 -22.97 -10.02
CA ASP A 38 -30.15 -23.37 -11.05
C ASP A 38 -28.94 -22.44 -11.26
N GLY A 39 -28.54 -21.68 -10.24
CA GLY A 39 -27.41 -20.75 -10.34
C GLY A 39 -26.06 -21.46 -10.58
N VAL A 40 -25.20 -20.84 -11.39
CA VAL A 40 -23.77 -21.17 -11.47
C VAL A 40 -23.02 -20.53 -10.28
N LEU A 41 -21.88 -21.09 -9.86
CA LEU A 41 -21.06 -20.60 -8.73
C LEU A 41 -21.76 -20.64 -7.34
N LYS A 42 -22.56 -21.68 -7.08
CA LYS A 42 -23.18 -21.89 -5.76
C LYS A 42 -22.11 -22.06 -4.68
N ILE A 43 -22.23 -21.29 -3.62
CA ILE A 43 -21.39 -21.41 -2.43
C ILE A 43 -22.13 -22.28 -1.41
N SER A 44 -21.48 -23.33 -0.93
CA SER A 44 -21.98 -24.15 0.17
C SER A 44 -21.77 -23.43 1.50
N TYR A 45 -22.65 -22.48 1.81
CA TYR A 45 -22.58 -21.68 3.04
C TYR A 45 -22.76 -22.53 4.30
N THR A 46 -22.07 -22.15 5.37
CA THR A 46 -22.30 -22.68 6.72
C THR A 46 -23.68 -22.28 7.24
N GLU A 47 -24.19 -23.00 8.23
CA GLU A 47 -25.48 -22.65 8.86
C GLU A 47 -25.44 -21.27 9.53
N ALA A 48 -24.32 -20.91 10.16
CA ALA A 48 -24.13 -19.58 10.77
C ALA A 48 -24.20 -18.46 9.73
N PHE A 49 -23.55 -18.64 8.58
CA PHE A 49 -23.57 -17.67 7.49
C PHE A 49 -24.99 -17.51 6.91
N LYS A 50 -25.68 -18.63 6.64
CA LYS A 50 -27.07 -18.61 6.14
C LYS A 50 -28.00 -17.88 7.10
N ASP A 51 -27.84 -18.15 8.39
CA ASP A 51 -28.65 -17.55 9.44
C ASP A 51 -28.43 -16.04 9.48
N CYS A 52 -27.20 -15.55 9.72
CA CYS A 52 -26.98 -14.11 9.86
C CYS A 52 -27.25 -13.32 8.56
N PHE A 53 -26.86 -13.83 7.39
CA PHE A 53 -27.12 -13.14 6.11
C PHE A 53 -28.58 -13.23 5.68
N GLY A 54 -29.32 -14.27 6.08
CA GLY A 54 -30.76 -14.35 5.86
C GLY A 54 -31.52 -13.28 6.66
N TYR A 55 -31.13 -13.06 7.91
CA TYR A 55 -31.64 -11.94 8.72
C TYR A 55 -31.21 -10.58 8.18
N LEU A 56 -29.96 -10.44 7.72
CA LEU A 56 -29.46 -9.20 7.10
C LEU A 56 -30.32 -8.82 5.89
N CYS A 57 -30.62 -9.77 5.00
CA CYS A 57 -31.47 -9.53 3.84
C CYS A 57 -32.89 -9.12 4.26
N ALA A 58 -33.46 -9.73 5.30
CA ALA A 58 -34.78 -9.39 5.81
C ALA A 58 -34.85 -7.94 6.34
N VAL A 59 -33.88 -7.53 7.17
CA VAL A 59 -33.86 -6.19 7.77
C VAL A 59 -33.53 -5.09 6.75
N ILE A 60 -32.78 -5.41 5.71
CA ILE A 60 -32.56 -4.49 4.58
C ILE A 60 -33.88 -4.23 3.84
N LYS A 61 -34.71 -5.26 3.63
CA LYS A 61 -36.02 -5.11 2.96
C LYS A 61 -37.03 -4.34 3.79
N SER A 62 -37.01 -4.52 5.12
CA SER A 62 -37.89 -3.76 6.03
C SER A 62 -37.36 -2.38 6.39
N GLU A 63 -36.14 -2.05 5.94
CA GLU A 63 -35.43 -0.81 6.27
C GLU A 63 -35.31 -0.55 7.78
N GLU A 64 -35.20 -1.61 8.58
CA GLU A 64 -35.13 -1.50 10.04
C GLU A 64 -33.80 -0.90 10.49
N LEU A 65 -33.86 0.19 11.25
CA LEU A 65 -32.70 0.86 11.84
C LEU A 65 -32.74 0.79 13.37
N SER A 66 -32.40 -0.36 13.94
CA SER A 66 -32.47 -0.62 15.39
C SER A 66 -31.13 -1.10 15.96
N GLU A 67 -31.01 -1.09 17.29
CA GLU A 67 -29.82 -1.60 18.00
C GLU A 67 -29.54 -3.08 17.69
N ARG A 68 -30.57 -3.93 17.62
CA ARG A 68 -30.38 -5.34 17.24
C ARG A 68 -29.81 -5.48 15.82
N VAL A 69 -30.23 -4.63 14.88
CA VAL A 69 -29.68 -4.63 13.52
C VAL A 69 -28.21 -4.17 13.54
N PHE A 70 -27.87 -3.19 14.37
CA PHE A 70 -26.47 -2.77 14.54
C PHE A 70 -25.58 -3.93 15.02
N GLU A 71 -26.03 -4.70 16.03
CA GLU A 71 -25.34 -5.92 16.49
C GLU A 71 -25.26 -7.01 15.41
N LEU A 72 -26.32 -7.18 14.61
CA LEU A 72 -26.32 -8.08 13.46
C LEU A 72 -25.21 -7.71 12.46
N THR A 73 -25.06 -6.41 12.14
CA THR A 73 -24.00 -5.97 11.22
C THR A 73 -22.60 -6.30 11.73
N THR A 74 -22.37 -6.32 13.04
CA THR A 74 -21.09 -6.79 13.61
C THR A 74 -20.85 -8.26 13.25
N THR A 75 -21.84 -9.13 13.42
CA THR A 75 -21.72 -10.56 13.06
C THR A 75 -21.48 -10.74 11.57
N CYS A 76 -22.23 -10.02 10.73
CA CYS A 76 -22.07 -10.13 9.28
C CYS A 76 -20.72 -9.59 8.80
N ALA A 77 -20.16 -8.58 9.47
CA ALA A 77 -18.83 -8.06 9.18
C ALA A 77 -17.74 -9.08 9.57
N ASP A 78 -17.89 -9.76 10.71
CA ASP A 78 -16.98 -10.84 11.12
C ASP A 78 -17.04 -12.03 10.14
N GLU A 79 -18.23 -12.40 9.67
CA GLU A 79 -18.44 -13.53 8.74
C GLU A 79 -17.98 -13.23 7.30
N ASN A 80 -18.20 -11.99 6.83
CA ASN A 80 -17.74 -11.56 5.51
C ASN A 80 -17.44 -10.06 5.48
N PRO A 81 -16.21 -9.67 5.85
CA PRO A 81 -15.81 -8.26 5.89
C PRO A 81 -15.73 -7.63 4.50
N ALA A 82 -15.77 -8.43 3.41
CA ALA A 82 -15.80 -7.91 2.05
C ALA A 82 -17.21 -7.50 1.59
N CYS A 83 -18.26 -7.83 2.36
CA CYS A 83 -19.63 -7.44 2.02
C CYS A 83 -19.86 -5.94 2.23
N TYR A 84 -19.64 -5.13 1.20
CA TYR A 84 -19.81 -3.67 1.27
C TYR A 84 -21.22 -3.25 1.70
N THR A 85 -22.26 -4.05 1.43
CA THR A 85 -23.63 -3.78 1.86
C THR A 85 -23.76 -3.74 3.38
N VAL A 86 -23.08 -4.65 4.09
CA VAL A 86 -23.04 -4.66 5.56
C VAL A 86 -22.48 -3.32 6.06
N TRP A 87 -21.37 -2.88 5.49
CA TRP A 87 -20.71 -1.63 5.89
C TRP A 87 -21.52 -0.37 5.57
N VAL A 88 -22.26 -0.37 4.46
CA VAL A 88 -23.20 0.71 4.13
C VAL A 88 -24.32 0.78 5.15
N LEU A 89 -24.95 -0.35 5.47
CA LEU A 89 -26.01 -0.41 6.48
C LEU A 89 -25.48 -0.01 7.86
N ARG A 90 -24.31 -0.51 8.25
CA ARG A 90 -23.66 -0.16 9.53
C ARG A 90 -23.44 1.34 9.67
N ARG A 91 -22.97 2.03 8.63
CA ARG A 91 -22.83 3.50 8.66
C ARG A 91 -24.16 4.24 8.82
N LYS A 92 -25.23 3.76 8.17
CA LYS A 92 -26.58 4.32 8.38
C LYS A 92 -27.05 4.15 9.82
N LEU A 93 -26.77 3.00 10.42
CA LEU A 93 -27.11 2.70 11.82
C LEU A 93 -26.31 3.56 12.80
N LEU A 94 -25.00 3.72 12.59
CA LEU A 94 -24.15 4.60 13.40
C LEU A 94 -24.74 6.02 13.48
N GLU A 95 -25.14 6.57 12.34
CA GLU A 95 -25.75 7.90 12.23
C GLU A 95 -27.14 7.94 12.88
N HIS A 96 -28.03 7.00 12.52
CA HIS A 96 -29.41 6.98 13.01
C HIS A 96 -29.50 6.80 14.52
N LEU A 97 -28.73 5.87 15.06
CA LEU A 97 -28.70 5.53 16.48
C LEU A 97 -27.79 6.46 17.30
N LYS A 98 -27.05 7.37 16.64
CA LYS A 98 -26.08 8.28 17.26
C LYS A 98 -25.06 7.54 18.13
N LYS A 99 -24.51 6.45 17.59
CA LYS A 99 -23.52 5.62 18.29
C LYS A 99 -22.23 6.43 18.52
N ASP A 100 -21.49 6.07 19.55
CA ASP A 100 -20.17 6.63 19.80
C ASP A 100 -19.20 6.15 18.71
N LEU A 101 -18.62 7.10 17.97
CA LEU A 101 -17.68 6.79 16.91
C LEU A 101 -16.31 6.36 17.44
N HIS A 102 -15.95 6.68 18.69
CA HIS A 102 -14.72 6.18 19.31
C HIS A 102 -14.82 4.69 19.62
N GLU A 103 -15.96 4.21 20.12
CA GLU A 103 -16.21 2.76 20.27
C GLU A 103 -16.17 2.04 18.92
N GLU A 104 -16.67 2.69 17.85
CA GLU A 104 -16.58 2.13 16.50
C GLU A 104 -15.14 2.12 15.97
N MET A 105 -14.31 3.11 16.32
CA MET A 105 -12.88 3.11 15.98
C MET A 105 -12.15 1.92 16.60
N ASP A 106 -12.49 1.56 17.85
CA ASP A 106 -11.96 0.36 18.52
C ASP A 106 -12.40 -0.94 17.82
N PHE A 107 -13.66 -1.01 17.40
CA PHE A 107 -14.15 -2.11 16.56
C PHE A 107 -13.36 -2.20 15.24
N MET A 108 -13.15 -1.06 14.57
CA MET A 108 -12.43 -1.02 13.30
C MET A 108 -10.95 -1.36 13.44
N SER A 109 -10.32 -1.01 14.56
CA SER A 109 -8.94 -1.44 14.84
C SER A 109 -8.85 -2.96 14.81
N ARG A 110 -9.73 -3.67 15.54
CA ARG A 110 -9.78 -5.15 15.52
C ARG A 110 -10.06 -5.70 14.11
N GLN A 111 -11.06 -5.16 13.42
CA GLN A 111 -11.43 -5.62 12.08
C GLN A 111 -10.28 -5.49 11.07
N ILE A 112 -9.50 -4.40 11.15
CA ILE A 112 -8.35 -4.21 10.27
C ILE A 112 -7.22 -5.16 10.64
N PHE A 113 -6.91 -5.36 11.93
CA PHE A 113 -5.89 -6.33 12.33
C PHE A 113 -6.20 -7.73 11.77
N ASP A 114 -7.46 -8.15 11.84
CA ASP A 114 -7.90 -9.46 11.32
C ASP A 114 -7.98 -9.49 9.79
N ASN A 115 -8.20 -8.34 9.12
CA ASN A 115 -8.52 -8.26 7.69
C ASN A 115 -7.75 -7.15 6.95
N GLN A 116 -6.44 -7.07 7.15
CA GLN A 116 -5.60 -5.94 6.71
C GLN A 116 -5.60 -5.67 5.19
N LYS A 117 -6.03 -6.63 4.37
CA LYS A 117 -6.05 -6.54 2.89
C LYS A 117 -7.47 -6.39 2.33
N ASN A 118 -8.40 -5.90 3.15
CA ASN A 118 -9.79 -5.69 2.78
C ASN A 118 -10.09 -4.20 2.54
N TYR A 119 -10.68 -3.85 1.40
CA TYR A 119 -10.97 -2.46 1.06
C TYR A 119 -12.00 -1.79 1.99
N GLN A 120 -13.02 -2.54 2.40
CA GLN A 120 -14.15 -2.00 3.13
C GLN A 120 -13.77 -1.58 4.55
N VAL A 121 -12.90 -2.34 5.24
CA VAL A 121 -12.46 -1.99 6.59
C VAL A 121 -11.63 -0.71 6.61
N TRP A 122 -10.72 -0.53 5.65
CA TRP A 122 -9.95 0.71 5.53
C TRP A 122 -10.82 1.90 5.16
N TYR A 123 -11.74 1.72 4.21
CA TYR A 123 -12.68 2.78 3.84
C TYR A 123 -13.60 3.16 5.00
N HIS A 124 -14.05 2.19 5.79
CA HIS A 124 -14.90 2.46 6.94
C HIS A 124 -14.14 3.26 8.01
N ARG A 125 -12.92 2.85 8.38
CA ARG A 125 -12.07 3.62 9.32
C ARG A 125 -11.80 5.04 8.81
N GLN A 126 -11.45 5.18 7.53
CA GLN A 126 -11.29 6.49 6.91
C GLN A 126 -12.53 7.36 7.05
N ARG A 127 -13.72 6.79 6.85
CA ARG A 127 -14.98 7.51 7.00
C ARG A 127 -15.23 7.95 8.45
N LEU A 128 -14.86 7.14 9.43
CA LEU A 128 -14.99 7.50 10.85
C LEU A 128 -14.08 8.67 11.22
N VAL A 129 -12.80 8.62 10.82
CA VAL A 129 -11.86 9.73 11.04
C VAL A 129 -12.33 11.02 10.34
N GLN A 130 -12.93 10.92 9.16
CA GLN A 130 -13.56 12.07 8.50
C GLN A 130 -14.76 12.64 9.27
N LEU A 131 -15.52 11.82 9.98
CA LEU A 131 -16.66 12.29 10.77
C LEU A 131 -16.19 12.90 12.09
N LEU A 132 -15.20 12.27 12.74
CA LEU A 132 -14.59 12.74 13.98
C LEU A 132 -13.74 13.99 13.79
N GLN A 133 -13.15 14.18 12.60
CA GLN A 133 -12.11 15.20 12.34
C GLN A 133 -10.93 15.11 13.32
N ASP A 134 -10.63 13.90 13.79
CA ASP A 134 -9.59 13.63 14.77
C ASP A 134 -8.64 12.53 14.25
N PRO A 135 -7.40 12.88 13.85
CA PRO A 135 -6.41 11.92 13.40
C PRO A 135 -5.56 11.35 14.54
N SER A 136 -5.87 11.65 15.81
CA SER A 136 -5.06 11.23 16.95
C SER A 136 -4.94 9.71 17.03
N GLY A 137 -3.71 9.20 17.15
CA GLY A 137 -3.43 7.76 17.23
C GLY A 137 -3.40 7.03 15.88
N GLU A 138 -3.73 7.69 14.77
CA GLU A 138 -3.84 7.01 13.48
C GLU A 138 -2.48 6.65 12.87
N LEU A 139 -1.46 7.50 13.04
CA LEU A 139 -0.11 7.17 12.57
C LEU A 139 0.46 6.00 13.38
N GLU A 140 0.27 5.98 14.70
CA GLU A 140 0.68 4.89 15.57
C GLU A 140 -0.06 3.59 15.28
N PHE A 141 -1.35 3.68 14.91
CA PHE A 141 -2.11 2.54 14.45
C PHE A 141 -1.53 1.96 13.15
N ILE A 142 -1.23 2.82 12.17
CA ILE A 142 -0.61 2.40 10.90
C ILE A 142 0.76 1.80 11.13
N ASP A 143 1.56 2.35 12.04
CA ASP A 143 2.89 1.84 12.36
C ASP A 143 2.81 0.39 12.85
N LYS A 144 1.79 0.02 13.64
CA LYS A 144 1.55 -1.37 14.05
C LYS A 144 1.23 -2.27 12.86
N ILE A 145 0.41 -1.80 11.92
CA ILE A 145 0.07 -2.57 10.71
C ILE A 145 1.32 -2.74 9.81
N LEU A 146 2.11 -1.69 9.64
CA LEU A 146 3.34 -1.73 8.84
C LEU A 146 4.47 -2.54 9.52
N LEU A 147 4.41 -2.72 10.84
CA LEU A 147 5.32 -3.64 11.53
C LEU A 147 5.03 -5.10 11.15
N GLU A 148 3.76 -5.47 10.94
CA GLU A 148 3.36 -6.81 10.50
C GLU A 148 3.55 -7.02 8.99
N ASP A 149 3.14 -6.05 8.17
CA ASP A 149 3.34 -6.04 6.72
C ASP A 149 3.78 -4.65 6.25
N ALA A 150 5.10 -4.44 6.19
CA ALA A 150 5.72 -3.17 5.79
C ALA A 150 5.42 -2.76 4.34
N LYS A 151 4.75 -3.62 3.56
CA LYS A 151 4.36 -3.38 2.16
C LYS A 151 2.84 -3.38 1.98
N ASN A 152 2.06 -3.34 3.07
CA ASN A 152 0.60 -3.25 3.00
C ASN A 152 0.16 -1.99 2.25
N TYR A 153 -0.41 -2.18 1.06
CA TYR A 153 -0.79 -1.08 0.17
C TYR A 153 -1.89 -0.20 0.76
N HIS A 154 -2.85 -0.78 1.47
CA HIS A 154 -3.94 -0.03 2.09
C HIS A 154 -3.44 0.84 3.23
N ALA A 155 -2.53 0.31 4.06
CA ALA A 155 -1.91 1.07 5.15
C ALA A 155 -1.14 2.29 4.60
N TRP A 156 -0.34 2.11 3.54
CA TRP A 156 0.36 3.21 2.88
C TRP A 156 -0.58 4.24 2.24
N GLN A 157 -1.63 3.77 1.55
CA GLN A 157 -2.66 4.64 0.97
C GLN A 157 -3.37 5.46 2.06
N TYR A 158 -3.72 4.81 3.16
CA TYR A 158 -4.38 5.44 4.30
C TYR A 158 -3.48 6.46 4.99
N ARG A 159 -2.20 6.13 5.19
CA ARG A 159 -1.19 7.05 5.72
C ARG A 159 -1.06 8.30 4.86
N GLN A 160 -0.92 8.14 3.55
CA GLN A 160 -0.84 9.29 2.63
C GLN A 160 -2.09 10.17 2.67
N TRP A 161 -3.27 9.56 2.82
CA TRP A 161 -4.52 10.30 2.99
C TRP A 161 -4.53 11.12 4.29
N LEU A 162 -4.10 10.54 5.42
CA LEU A 162 -4.01 11.26 6.70
C LEU A 162 -3.05 12.45 6.61
N LEU A 163 -1.83 12.23 6.11
CA LEU A 163 -0.81 13.27 5.97
C LEU A 163 -1.35 14.47 5.18
N LYS A 164 -2.04 14.20 4.06
CA LYS A 164 -2.65 15.25 3.23
C LYS A 164 -3.82 15.94 3.88
N THR A 165 -4.69 15.19 4.55
CA THR A 165 -5.95 15.72 5.08
C THR A 165 -5.72 16.56 6.34
N PHE A 166 -4.77 16.14 7.17
CA PHE A 166 -4.52 16.73 8.49
C PHE A 166 -3.16 17.43 8.62
N ASN A 167 -2.42 17.56 7.51
CA ASN A 167 -1.12 18.25 7.46
C ASN A 167 -0.06 17.67 8.43
N LEU A 168 0.02 16.35 8.54
CA LEU A 168 0.85 15.64 9.53
C LEU A 168 2.27 15.33 9.03
N TRP A 169 2.97 16.30 8.45
CA TRP A 169 4.21 16.04 7.69
C TRP A 169 5.49 15.94 8.51
N ASP A 170 5.52 16.54 9.71
CA ASP A 170 6.74 16.96 10.40
C ASP A 170 7.77 15.83 10.59
N ASP A 171 7.33 14.62 10.95
CA ASP A 171 8.21 13.48 11.23
C ASP A 171 8.24 12.41 10.12
N GLU A 172 7.51 12.61 9.02
CA GLU A 172 7.33 11.54 8.04
C GLU A 172 8.63 11.19 7.28
N LEU A 173 9.51 12.18 7.05
CA LEU A 173 10.85 11.88 6.47
C LEU A 173 11.74 11.11 7.44
N ASN A 174 11.65 11.38 8.74
CA ASN A 174 12.37 10.64 9.78
C ASN A 174 11.87 9.20 9.82
N PHE A 175 10.56 9.01 9.77
CA PHE A 175 9.91 7.70 9.66
C PHE A 175 10.40 6.92 8.42
N CYS A 176 10.39 7.54 7.23
CA CYS A 176 10.93 6.90 6.02
C CYS A 176 12.41 6.51 6.19
N THR A 177 13.21 7.38 6.81
CA THR A 177 14.64 7.11 7.05
C THR A 177 14.85 5.93 7.99
N ALA A 178 14.05 5.81 9.05
CA ALA A 178 14.07 4.68 9.96
C ALA A 178 13.64 3.38 9.24
N MET A 179 12.56 3.40 8.48
CA MET A 179 12.10 2.21 7.75
C MET A 179 13.11 1.75 6.68
N LEU A 180 13.79 2.66 5.99
CA LEU A 180 14.85 2.30 5.03
C LEU A 180 16.11 1.75 5.70
N LYS A 181 16.32 2.05 6.99
CA LYS A 181 17.39 1.42 7.77
C LYS A 181 17.09 -0.05 8.04
N GLU A 182 15.82 -0.38 8.29
CA GLU A 182 15.36 -1.76 8.52
C GLU A 182 15.29 -2.57 7.21
N ASP A 183 14.68 -2.03 6.15
CA ASP A 183 14.65 -2.63 4.82
C ASP A 183 14.88 -1.59 3.72
N ILE A 184 16.14 -1.49 3.28
CA ILE A 184 16.55 -0.61 2.18
C ILE A 184 15.88 -0.96 0.85
N ARG A 185 15.35 -2.18 0.68
CA ARG A 185 14.66 -2.63 -0.55
C ARG A 185 13.15 -2.41 -0.50
N ASN A 186 12.63 -1.78 0.56
CA ASN A 186 11.20 -1.50 0.65
C ASN A 186 10.81 -0.35 -0.30
N ASN A 187 10.34 -0.71 -1.48
CA ASN A 187 9.88 0.25 -2.49
C ASN A 187 8.75 1.17 -2.01
N SER A 188 7.87 0.69 -1.13
CA SER A 188 6.78 1.51 -0.59
C SER A 188 7.33 2.69 0.23
N VAL A 189 8.44 2.48 0.94
CA VAL A 189 9.09 3.54 1.73
C VAL A 189 9.82 4.53 0.83
N TRP A 190 10.50 4.06 -0.23
CA TRP A 190 11.09 4.96 -1.24
C TRP A 190 10.02 5.82 -1.93
N ASN A 191 8.88 5.21 -2.26
CA ASN A 191 7.72 5.92 -2.77
C ASN A 191 7.17 6.93 -1.76
N GLN A 192 7.07 6.56 -0.48
CA GLN A 192 6.63 7.46 0.58
C GLN A 192 7.58 8.65 0.73
N ARG A 193 8.90 8.41 0.72
CA ARG A 193 9.90 9.48 0.78
C ARG A 193 9.72 10.47 -0.36
N TYR A 194 9.54 9.97 -1.59
CA TYR A 194 9.26 10.83 -2.76
C TYR A 194 7.96 11.62 -2.58
N PHE A 195 6.91 10.95 -2.10
CA PHE A 195 5.62 11.55 -1.82
C PHE A 195 5.73 12.71 -0.83
N VAL A 196 6.44 12.54 0.29
CA VAL A 196 6.60 13.60 1.29
C VAL A 196 7.27 14.82 0.67
N LEU A 197 8.43 14.65 0.03
CA LEU A 197 9.19 15.74 -0.58
C LEU A 197 8.37 16.51 -1.62
N LYS A 198 7.61 15.78 -2.45
CA LYS A 198 6.71 16.39 -3.44
C LYS A 198 5.67 17.31 -2.79
N ASN A 199 5.14 16.95 -1.62
CA ASN A 199 4.06 17.70 -0.97
C ASN A 199 4.55 18.74 0.05
N THR A 200 5.83 18.71 0.47
CA THR A 200 6.37 19.65 1.47
C THR A 200 7.37 20.64 0.89
N THR A 201 8.35 20.18 0.12
CA THR A 201 9.47 21.02 -0.37
C THR A 201 9.41 21.28 -1.86
N ASN A 202 8.56 20.56 -2.59
CA ASN A 202 8.41 20.66 -4.04
C ASN A 202 9.76 20.58 -4.79
N PHE A 203 10.68 19.74 -4.29
CA PHE A 203 11.99 19.49 -4.88
C PHE A 203 12.87 20.74 -5.07
N HIS A 204 12.89 21.66 -4.10
CA HIS A 204 13.87 22.75 -4.08
C HIS A 204 15.31 22.24 -4.24
N ARG A 205 16.15 22.99 -4.97
CA ARG A 205 17.51 22.58 -5.37
C ARG A 205 18.35 21.98 -4.24
N ALA A 206 18.37 22.62 -3.06
CA ALA A 206 19.13 22.15 -1.90
C ALA A 206 18.63 20.79 -1.40
N VAL A 207 17.31 20.59 -1.39
CA VAL A 207 16.69 19.31 -1.00
C VAL A 207 17.04 18.23 -2.00
N VAL A 208 17.00 18.53 -3.31
CA VAL A 208 17.44 17.57 -4.34
C VAL A 208 18.91 17.20 -4.13
N GLU A 209 19.77 18.15 -3.80
CA GLU A 209 21.18 17.90 -3.54
C GLU A 209 21.40 16.91 -2.38
N ASP A 210 20.69 17.12 -1.26
CA ASP A 210 20.76 16.25 -0.10
C ASP A 210 20.18 14.86 -0.38
N GLU A 211 19.09 14.77 -1.15
CA GLU A 211 18.49 13.49 -1.53
C GLU A 211 19.33 12.70 -2.52
N LEU A 212 20.02 13.36 -3.45
CA LEU A 212 20.99 12.70 -4.32
C LEU A 212 22.14 12.08 -3.50
N LYS A 213 22.70 12.83 -2.54
CA LYS A 213 23.73 12.32 -1.63
C LYS A 213 23.21 11.14 -0.81
N PHE A 214 22.05 11.31 -0.16
CA PHE A 214 21.40 10.25 0.60
C PHE A 214 21.21 8.98 -0.23
N THR A 215 20.70 9.11 -1.45
CA THR A 215 20.40 7.96 -2.32
C THR A 215 21.67 7.26 -2.77
N LEU A 216 22.73 8.00 -3.12
CA LEU A 216 24.03 7.43 -3.50
C LEU A 216 24.69 6.68 -2.33
N ASP A 217 24.56 7.19 -1.10
CA ASP A 217 25.03 6.49 0.10
C ASP A 217 24.26 5.18 0.34
N ARG A 218 22.94 5.18 0.09
CA ARG A 218 22.10 3.99 0.19
C ARG A 218 22.41 2.96 -0.91
N ILE A 219 22.63 3.42 -2.14
CA ILE A 219 23.06 2.56 -3.25
C ILE A 219 24.40 1.88 -2.91
N SER A 220 25.34 2.62 -2.30
CA SER A 220 26.65 2.07 -1.93
C SER A 220 26.55 0.92 -0.91
N GLN A 221 25.48 0.89 -0.09
CA GLN A 221 25.21 -0.20 0.86
C GLN A 221 24.56 -1.43 0.19
N ALA A 222 23.85 -1.24 -0.93
CA ALA A 222 23.16 -2.30 -1.65
C ALA A 222 23.12 -1.99 -3.16
N THR A 223 24.23 -2.22 -3.85
CA THR A 223 24.43 -1.79 -5.25
C THR A 223 23.45 -2.42 -6.24
N CYS A 224 22.86 -3.57 -5.92
CA CYS A 224 21.83 -4.24 -6.74
C CYS A 224 20.39 -3.97 -6.26
N ASN A 225 20.16 -2.93 -5.46
CA ASN A 225 18.81 -2.54 -5.01
C ASN A 225 18.13 -1.62 -6.03
N GLU A 226 17.23 -2.19 -6.84
CA GLU A 226 16.48 -1.47 -7.87
C GLU A 226 15.70 -0.25 -7.32
N SER A 227 15.12 -0.34 -6.12
CA SER A 227 14.32 0.76 -5.57
C SER A 227 15.12 2.03 -5.35
N ALA A 228 16.36 1.92 -4.87
CA ALA A 228 17.22 3.09 -4.67
C ALA A 228 17.65 3.71 -6.01
N TRP A 229 17.94 2.89 -7.03
CA TRP A 229 18.23 3.37 -8.37
C TRP A 229 17.04 4.04 -9.05
N ASN A 230 15.84 3.47 -8.90
CA ASN A 230 14.61 4.07 -9.41
C ASN A 230 14.32 5.42 -8.72
N TYR A 231 14.56 5.51 -7.40
CA TYR A 231 14.44 6.76 -6.66
C TYR A 231 15.47 7.80 -7.13
N LEU A 232 16.73 7.39 -7.36
CA LEU A 232 17.76 8.26 -7.93
C LEU A 232 17.34 8.82 -9.29
N GLY A 233 16.80 7.98 -10.18
CA GLY A 233 16.25 8.42 -11.46
C GLY A 233 15.12 9.45 -11.31
N GLY A 234 14.24 9.25 -10.32
CA GLY A 234 13.22 10.23 -9.95
C GLY A 234 13.80 11.56 -9.48
N MET A 235 14.83 11.54 -8.63
CA MET A 235 15.51 12.77 -8.17
C MET A 235 16.27 13.48 -9.29
N LEU A 236 16.90 12.74 -10.20
CA LEU A 236 17.62 13.29 -11.35
C LEU A 236 16.71 14.11 -12.27
N SER A 237 15.41 13.77 -12.35
CA SER A 237 14.44 14.56 -13.13
C SER A 237 14.22 15.98 -12.59
N HIS A 238 14.58 16.23 -11.33
CA HIS A 238 14.53 17.55 -10.68
C HIS A 238 15.91 18.19 -10.51
N ALA A 239 16.99 17.45 -10.83
CA ALA A 239 18.35 17.89 -10.66
C ALA A 239 18.79 18.84 -11.79
N ASP A 240 19.53 19.89 -11.45
CA ASP A 240 20.15 20.75 -12.46
C ASP A 240 21.37 20.06 -13.10
N LYS A 241 21.91 20.67 -14.17
CA LYS A 241 23.05 20.12 -14.91
C LYS A 241 24.29 19.89 -14.03
N SER A 242 24.54 20.75 -13.04
CA SER A 242 25.70 20.59 -12.14
C SER A 242 25.54 19.37 -11.25
N GLN A 243 24.34 19.17 -10.69
CA GLN A 243 24.01 18.03 -9.84
C GLN A 243 24.03 16.72 -10.65
N GLN A 244 23.54 16.72 -11.89
CA GLN A 244 23.61 15.55 -12.78
C GLN A 244 25.06 15.15 -13.08
N VAL A 245 25.96 16.12 -13.31
CA VAL A 245 27.39 15.88 -13.53
C VAL A 245 28.06 15.27 -12.29
N GLU A 246 27.67 15.67 -11.08
CA GLU A 246 28.18 15.05 -9.85
C GLU A 246 27.75 13.58 -9.72
N VAL A 247 26.47 13.29 -10.00
CA VAL A 247 25.96 11.91 -10.02
C VAL A 247 26.65 11.09 -11.10
N GLN A 248 26.86 11.64 -12.30
CA GLN A 248 27.61 11.00 -13.38
C GLN A 248 28.99 10.55 -12.90
N LYS A 249 29.78 11.48 -12.34
CA LYS A 249 31.13 11.20 -11.83
C LYS A 249 31.12 10.10 -10.77
N LYS A 250 30.12 10.12 -9.87
CA LYS A 250 29.98 9.07 -8.85
C LYS A 250 29.67 7.71 -9.46
N CYS A 251 28.75 7.64 -10.42
CA CYS A 251 28.42 6.39 -11.12
C CYS A 251 29.61 5.87 -11.95
N GLU A 252 30.36 6.73 -12.62
CA GLU A 252 31.58 6.36 -13.35
C GLU A 252 32.67 5.83 -12.41
N SER A 253 32.86 6.47 -11.25
CA SER A 253 33.76 5.96 -10.20
C SER A 253 33.33 4.58 -9.73
N MET A 254 32.03 4.38 -9.43
CA MET A 254 31.52 3.06 -9.02
C MET A 254 31.76 2.00 -10.10
N ARG A 255 31.58 2.35 -11.38
CA ARG A 255 31.89 1.47 -12.52
C ARG A 255 33.37 1.10 -12.56
N ALA A 256 34.26 2.07 -12.34
CA ALA A 256 35.70 1.84 -12.30
C ALA A 256 36.12 0.97 -11.09
N ASP A 257 35.41 1.08 -9.97
CA ASP A 257 35.61 0.30 -8.75
C ASP A 257 34.99 -1.12 -8.84
N GLY A 258 34.50 -1.54 -10.02
CA GLY A 258 34.01 -2.89 -10.27
C GLY A 258 32.53 -3.11 -10.02
N VAL A 259 31.74 -2.05 -9.78
CA VAL A 259 30.27 -2.16 -9.72
C VAL A 259 29.73 -2.27 -11.14
N HIS A 260 29.28 -3.47 -11.50
CA HIS A 260 28.67 -3.74 -12.80
C HIS A 260 27.28 -4.35 -12.60
N ASN A 261 26.25 -3.55 -12.82
CA ASN A 261 24.88 -4.02 -12.82
C ASN A 261 24.01 -3.16 -13.75
N ILE A 262 22.86 -3.72 -14.14
CA ILE A 262 21.95 -3.11 -15.11
C ILE A 262 21.41 -1.73 -14.65
N TYR A 263 21.34 -1.47 -13.34
CA TYR A 263 20.77 -0.24 -12.79
C TYR A 263 21.74 0.94 -12.90
N LEU A 264 23.02 0.69 -12.59
CA LEU A 264 24.10 1.65 -12.81
C LEU A 264 24.15 2.05 -14.29
N TYR A 265 24.14 1.06 -15.18
CA TYR A 265 24.15 1.30 -16.63
C TYR A 265 22.91 2.07 -17.08
N ALA A 266 21.70 1.69 -16.64
CA ALA A 266 20.49 2.43 -16.97
C ALA A 266 20.53 3.90 -16.49
N THR A 267 21.13 4.16 -15.33
CA THR A 267 21.32 5.52 -14.80
C THR A 267 22.30 6.33 -15.64
N LEU A 268 23.48 5.76 -15.95
CA LEU A 268 24.47 6.40 -16.82
C LEU A 268 23.90 6.69 -18.21
N LEU A 269 23.13 5.76 -18.78
CA LEU A 269 22.46 5.97 -20.05
C LEU A 269 21.55 7.20 -20.01
N SER A 270 20.70 7.31 -18.99
CA SER A 270 19.78 8.46 -18.85
C SER A 270 20.55 9.77 -18.74
N ILE A 271 21.67 9.79 -18.02
CA ILE A 271 22.50 10.99 -17.88
C ILE A 271 23.17 11.35 -19.21
N TYR A 272 23.80 10.38 -19.88
CA TYR A 272 24.46 10.59 -21.18
C TYR A 272 23.49 11.09 -22.25
N GLU A 273 22.27 10.54 -22.31
CA GLU A 273 21.23 11.03 -23.22
C GLU A 273 20.85 12.48 -22.93
N SER A 274 20.64 12.84 -21.66
CA SER A 274 20.32 14.21 -21.27
C SER A 274 21.45 15.21 -21.55
N ALA A 275 22.70 14.74 -21.54
CA ALA A 275 23.91 15.51 -21.84
C ALA A 275 24.25 15.56 -23.34
N GLY A 276 23.54 14.82 -24.20
CA GLY A 276 23.87 14.70 -25.63
C GLY A 276 25.12 13.85 -25.91
N MET A 277 25.57 13.05 -24.96
CA MET A 277 26.73 12.14 -25.06
C MET A 277 26.33 10.84 -25.77
N ILE A 278 26.00 10.96 -27.06
CA ILE A 278 25.35 9.86 -27.80
C ILE A 278 26.26 8.64 -27.98
N LYS A 279 27.59 8.83 -28.10
CA LYS A 279 28.53 7.71 -28.27
C LYS A 279 28.57 6.85 -27.00
N GLU A 280 28.65 7.50 -25.86
CA GLU A 280 28.65 6.89 -24.53
C GLU A 280 27.31 6.22 -24.26
N ALA A 281 26.19 6.87 -24.60
CA ALA A 281 24.86 6.26 -24.52
C ALA A 281 24.76 4.97 -25.37
N GLN A 282 25.29 4.96 -26.60
CA GLN A 282 25.31 3.78 -27.47
C GLN A 282 26.18 2.64 -26.91
N GLU A 283 27.31 2.95 -26.27
CA GLU A 283 28.14 1.97 -25.57
C GLU A 283 27.33 1.30 -24.45
N ILE A 284 26.67 2.10 -23.59
CA ILE A 284 25.89 1.58 -22.47
C ILE A 284 24.72 0.72 -22.95
N VAL A 285 23.99 1.13 -24.01
CA VAL A 285 22.91 0.31 -24.58
C VAL A 285 23.46 -1.02 -25.11
N SER A 286 24.64 -1.02 -25.72
CA SER A 286 25.27 -2.26 -26.21
C SER A 286 25.57 -3.23 -25.06
N ILE A 287 26.03 -2.72 -23.91
CA ILE A 287 26.23 -3.51 -22.69
C ILE A 287 24.88 -4.06 -22.19
N LEU A 288 23.87 -3.20 -22.03
CA LEU A 288 22.55 -3.59 -21.51
C LEU A 288 21.84 -4.64 -22.38
N ARG A 289 22.06 -4.66 -23.71
CA ARG A 289 21.51 -5.70 -24.59
C ARG A 289 22.01 -7.10 -24.24
N VAL A 290 23.24 -7.21 -23.74
CA VAL A 290 23.88 -8.47 -23.38
C VAL A 290 23.59 -8.82 -21.91
N GLU A 291 23.67 -7.84 -21.02
CA GLU A 291 23.56 -8.03 -19.57
C GLU A 291 22.10 -8.13 -19.08
N ASP A 292 21.15 -7.42 -19.69
CA ASP A 292 19.72 -7.44 -19.32
C ASP A 292 18.91 -8.25 -20.35
N ILE A 293 19.22 -9.55 -20.41
CA ILE A 293 18.63 -10.51 -21.36
C ILE A 293 17.09 -10.42 -21.44
N PRO A 294 16.35 -10.39 -20.31
CA PRO A 294 14.88 -10.30 -20.35
C PRO A 294 14.37 -9.04 -21.06
N ARG A 295 15.15 -7.95 -21.05
CA ARG A 295 14.80 -6.67 -21.72
C ARG A 295 15.65 -6.41 -22.97
N SER A 296 16.34 -7.41 -23.52
CA SER A 296 17.19 -7.28 -24.72
C SER A 296 16.46 -6.70 -25.94
N SER A 297 15.18 -7.03 -26.12
CA SER A 297 14.32 -6.43 -27.17
C SER A 297 14.11 -4.92 -26.96
N TYR A 298 13.90 -4.50 -25.71
CA TYR A 298 13.80 -3.09 -25.36
C TYR A 298 15.10 -2.35 -25.63
N TRP A 299 16.24 -2.91 -25.23
CA TRP A 299 17.55 -2.29 -25.48
C TRP A 299 17.91 -2.26 -26.97
N THR A 300 17.49 -3.25 -27.75
CA THR A 300 17.63 -3.24 -29.22
C THR A 300 16.79 -2.13 -29.86
N PHE A 301 15.57 -1.89 -29.35
CA PHE A 301 14.75 -0.75 -29.75
C PHE A 301 15.44 0.59 -29.39
N ARG A 302 15.95 0.73 -28.17
CA ARG A 302 16.67 1.92 -27.71
C ARG A 302 17.90 2.22 -28.57
N GLN A 303 18.68 1.19 -28.95
CA GLN A 303 19.84 1.35 -29.83
C GLN A 303 19.47 2.00 -31.16
N ARG A 304 18.38 1.53 -31.79
CA ARG A 304 17.89 2.08 -33.06
C ARG A 304 17.51 3.55 -32.92
N MET A 305 16.92 3.93 -31.78
CA MET A 305 16.51 5.31 -31.54
C MET A 305 17.70 6.26 -31.42
N LEU A 306 18.76 5.84 -30.74
CA LEU A 306 19.99 6.61 -30.65
C LEU A 306 20.70 6.74 -32.00
N THR A 307 20.70 5.68 -32.82
CA THR A 307 21.29 5.74 -34.18
C THR A 307 20.51 6.68 -35.10
N ASN A 308 19.18 6.65 -35.06
CA ASN A 308 18.36 7.54 -35.88
C ASN A 308 18.53 9.02 -35.50
N ALA A 309 18.71 9.31 -34.21
CA ALA A 309 19.02 10.66 -33.73
C ALA A 309 20.36 11.18 -34.28
N THR A 310 21.35 10.31 -34.50
CA THR A 310 22.63 10.71 -35.12
C THR A 310 22.59 10.88 -36.64
N THR A 311 21.60 10.30 -37.32
CA THR A 311 21.49 10.33 -38.79
C THR A 311 20.46 11.35 -39.31
N GLY A 312 19.70 12.00 -38.43
CA GLY A 312 18.58 12.89 -38.76
C GLY A 312 18.92 14.38 -38.95
N ASP A 313 20.19 14.77 -38.92
CA ASP A 313 20.69 16.15 -39.18
C ASP A 313 21.30 16.27 -40.60
N ASN A 314 20.61 15.77 -41.63
CA ASN A 314 20.98 16.02 -43.04
C ASN A 314 19.80 16.56 -43.85
#